data_AF-W5NXK2-F1
#
_entry.id   AF-W5NXK2-F1
#
_cell.length_a   1.000
_cell.length_b   1.000
_cell.length_c   1.000
_cell.angle_alpha   90.00
_cell.angle_beta   90.00
_cell.angle_gamma   90.00
#
_symmetry.space_group_name_H-M   'P 1'
#
loop_
_entity.id
_entity.type
_entity.pdbx_description
1 polymer ?
#
loop_
_entity_poly.entity_id
_entity_poly.type
_entity_poly.pdbx_seq_one_letter_code
_entity_poly.pdbx_strand_id
1 'polypeptide(L)'
;MPRVRTVEQLDQRYLLVPEKVKDAYLVHLIQNFQDEHEDWSIIIFTNTCKTCQILCMMLRKFSFPTVALHSMMKQKERFAALAKFKSSIYRILIATDVASRGLDIPTVQVVINHNTPGLPKIYIHRVGRTARAGE
;
A
#
# COMPACT_ATOMS: atom_id res chain seq x y z
N MET A 1 -7.27 12.38 -26.25
CA MET A 1 -7.44 11.93 -24.84
C MET A 1 -6.11 12.10 -24.12
N PRO A 2 -6.08 12.64 -22.89
CA PRO A 2 -4.81 12.82 -22.18
C PRO A 2 -4.16 11.45 -21.92
N ARG A 3 -2.86 11.32 -22.24
CA ARG A 3 -2.11 10.08 -22.06
C ARG A 3 -1.98 9.78 -20.58
N VAL A 4 -2.55 8.67 -20.14
CA VAL A 4 -2.39 8.11 -18.79
C VAL A 4 -0.99 7.48 -18.76
N ARG A 5 -0.01 8.14 -18.11
CA ARG A 5 1.40 7.72 -18.03
C ARG A 5 1.94 7.83 -16.61
N THR A 6 2.79 6.88 -16.21
CA THR A 6 3.58 6.96 -14.98
C THR A 6 4.74 7.94 -15.17
N VAL A 7 5.38 8.37 -14.09
CA VAL A 7 6.65 9.10 -14.17
C VAL A 7 7.76 8.18 -14.69
N GLU A 8 8.75 8.73 -15.39
CA GLU A 8 9.79 7.94 -16.06
C GLU A 8 10.74 7.25 -15.06
N GLN A 9 11.00 7.86 -13.90
CA GLN A 9 11.88 7.32 -12.87
C GLN A 9 11.25 6.20 -12.02
N LEU A 10 9.99 5.83 -12.25
CA LEU A 10 9.31 4.82 -11.44
C LEU A 10 9.82 3.40 -11.79
N ASP A 11 10.59 2.79 -10.88
CA ASP A 11 10.92 1.35 -10.96
C ASP A 11 9.63 0.52 -10.73
N GLN A 12 9.26 -0.25 -11.74
CA GLN A 12 8.05 -1.06 -11.77
C GLN A 12 8.43 -2.51 -12.00
N ARG A 13 8.10 -3.36 -11.02
CA ARG A 13 8.35 -4.80 -11.08
C ARG A 13 7.04 -5.56 -10.87
N TYR A 14 6.99 -6.79 -11.36
CA TYR A 14 5.87 -7.70 -11.14
C TYR A 14 6.36 -9.10 -10.80
N LEU A 15 5.56 -9.83 -10.03
CA LEU A 15 5.78 -11.23 -9.70
C LEU A 15 4.55 -12.04 -10.10
N LEU A 16 4.77 -13.12 -10.84
CA LEU A 16 3.73 -14.12 -11.12
C LEU A 16 3.76 -15.16 -10.00
N VAL A 17 2.74 -15.15 -9.16
CA VAL A 17 2.63 -16.05 -8.00
C VAL A 17 1.29 -16.77 -8.01
N PRO A 18 1.24 -18.06 -7.62
CA PRO A 18 -0.04 -18.73 -7.36
C PRO A 18 -0.80 -18.01 -6.24
N GLU A 19 -2.10 -17.81 -6.42
CA GLU A 19 -2.94 -17.04 -5.48
C GLU A 19 -2.82 -17.55 -4.04
N LYS A 20 -2.71 -18.88 -3.87
CA LYS A 20 -2.62 -19.55 -2.55
C LYS A 20 -1.35 -19.20 -1.75
N VAL A 21 -0.28 -18.77 -2.41
CA VAL A 21 1.01 -18.48 -1.75
C VAL A 21 1.37 -16.99 -1.78
N LYS A 22 0.55 -16.16 -2.44
CA LYS A 22 0.80 -14.73 -2.62
C LYS A 22 1.08 -13.99 -1.32
N ASP A 23 0.36 -14.32 -0.25
CA ASP A 23 0.55 -13.68 1.06
C ASP A 23 1.93 -14.00 1.67
N ALA A 24 2.49 -15.19 1.41
CA ALA A 24 3.83 -15.56 1.84
C ALA A 24 4.91 -14.76 1.09
N TYR A 25 4.73 -14.56 -0.22
CA TYR A 25 5.60 -13.68 -1.00
C TYR A 25 5.51 -12.23 -0.53
N LEU A 26 4.31 -11.74 -0.19
CA LEU A 26 4.14 -10.41 0.37
C LEU A 26 4.96 -10.24 1.66
N VAL A 27 4.88 -11.19 2.58
CA VAL A 27 5.66 -11.19 3.82
C VAL A 27 7.17 -11.16 3.52
N HIS A 28 7.64 -12.02 2.61
CA HIS A 28 9.05 -12.07 2.24
C HIS A 28 9.55 -10.74 1.64
N LEU A 29 8.76 -10.10 0.77
CA LEU A 29 9.10 -8.81 0.18
C LEU A 29 9.20 -7.70 1.24
N ILE A 30 8.24 -7.66 2.18
CA ILE A 30 8.24 -6.67 3.26
C ILE A 30 9.48 -6.88 4.14
N GLN A 31 9.79 -8.12 4.49
CA GLN A 31 10.92 -8.45 5.34
C GLN A 31 12.25 -8.02 4.71
N ASN A 32 12.53 -8.45 3.46
CA ASN A 32 13.76 -8.08 2.78
C ASN A 32 13.88 -6.55 2.63
N PHE A 33 12.78 -5.87 2.29
CA PHE A 33 12.81 -4.42 2.12
C PHE A 33 13.11 -3.69 3.44
N GLN A 34 12.51 -4.15 4.54
CA GLN A 34 12.78 -3.63 5.88
C GLN A 34 14.24 -3.86 6.30
N ASP A 35 14.82 -5.02 5.97
CA ASP A 35 16.20 -5.35 6.37
C ASP A 35 17.23 -4.52 5.59
N GLU A 36 16.90 -4.08 4.37
CA GLU A 36 17.78 -3.28 3.49
C GLU A 36 17.67 -1.76 3.73
N HIS A 37 16.62 -1.27 4.38
CA HIS A 37 16.33 0.16 4.49
C HIS A 37 16.03 0.57 5.93
N GLU A 38 16.67 1.64 6.43
CA GLU A 38 16.45 2.13 7.80
C GLU A 38 15.17 2.98 7.93
N ASP A 39 14.94 3.89 6.96
CA ASP A 39 13.70 4.65 6.83
C ASP A 39 12.89 4.12 5.65
N TRP A 40 11.70 3.62 5.95
CA TRP A 40 10.85 2.93 4.98
C TRP A 40 9.37 3.05 5.33
N SER A 41 8.55 3.12 4.30
CA SER A 41 7.10 3.10 4.37
C SER A 41 6.53 2.41 3.14
N ILE A 42 5.46 1.65 3.35
CA ILE A 42 4.82 0.85 2.31
C ILE A 42 3.32 1.12 2.30
N ILE A 43 2.75 1.33 1.11
CA ILE A 43 1.30 1.23 0.90
C ILE A 43 0.99 -0.05 0.14
N ILE A 44 0.09 -0.86 0.70
CA ILE A 44 -0.40 -2.09 0.08
C ILE A 44 -1.85 -1.89 -0.36
N PHE A 45 -2.11 -1.94 -1.66
CA PHE A 45 -3.46 -1.83 -2.19
C PHE A 45 -4.13 -3.19 -2.40
N THR A 46 -5.37 -3.30 -1.93
CA THR A 46 -6.23 -4.49 -2.04
C THR A 46 -7.56 -4.14 -2.71
N ASN A 47 -8.24 -5.15 -3.25
CA ASN A 47 -9.52 -4.98 -3.95
C ASN A 47 -10.74 -4.92 -3.02
N THR A 48 -10.68 -5.49 -1.81
CA THR A 48 -11.83 -5.54 -0.89
C THR A 48 -11.46 -5.11 0.53
N CYS A 49 -12.43 -4.56 1.26
CA CYS A 49 -12.26 -4.22 2.68
C CYS A 49 -11.94 -5.45 3.53
N LYS A 50 -12.51 -6.62 3.18
CA LYS A 50 -12.25 -7.89 3.85
C LYS A 50 -10.77 -8.29 3.71
N THR A 51 -10.24 -8.29 2.49
CA THR A 51 -8.82 -8.59 2.24
C THR A 51 -7.91 -7.58 2.94
N CYS A 52 -8.24 -6.29 2.88
CA CYS A 52 -7.52 -5.24 3.60
C CYS A 52 -7.40 -5.54 5.10
N GLN A 53 -8.50 -5.92 5.74
CA GLN A 53 -8.54 -6.24 7.17
C GLN A 53 -7.79 -7.54 7.50
N ILE A 54 -7.95 -8.59 6.69
CA ILE A 54 -7.29 -9.88 6.88
C ILE A 54 -5.76 -9.73 6.78
N LEU A 55 -5.26 -9.06 5.74
CA LEU A 55 -3.82 -8.81 5.60
C LEU A 55 -3.27 -7.99 6.76
N CYS A 56 -4.01 -6.99 7.24
CA CYS A 56 -3.58 -6.18 8.38
C CYS A 56 -3.43 -7.03 9.65
N MET A 57 -4.38 -7.92 9.91
CA MET A 57 -4.31 -8.86 11.03
C MET A 57 -3.16 -9.86 10.87
N MET A 58 -2.95 -10.37 9.65
CA MET A 58 -1.88 -11.30 9.35
C MET A 58 -0.50 -10.66 9.55
N LEU A 59 -0.24 -9.50 8.95
CA LEU A 59 1.05 -8.81 9.04
C LEU A 59 1.39 -8.44 10.49
N ARG A 60 0.39 -8.06 11.31
CA ARG A 60 0.59 -7.84 12.75
C ARG A 60 1.01 -9.11 13.50
N LYS A 61 0.53 -10.29 13.11
CA LYS A 61 0.98 -11.57 13.70
C LYS A 61 2.43 -11.90 13.33
N PHE A 62 2.91 -11.40 12.20
CA PHE A 62 4.31 -11.47 11.80
C PHE A 62 5.13 -10.28 12.30
N SER A 63 4.64 -9.54 13.31
CA SER A 63 5.34 -8.41 13.93
C SER A 63 5.62 -7.23 13.00
N PHE A 64 4.90 -7.10 11.87
CA PHE A 64 4.97 -5.91 11.04
C PHE A 64 3.96 -4.85 11.51
N PRO A 65 4.41 -3.67 11.97
CA PRO A 65 3.52 -2.59 12.40
C PRO A 65 2.68 -2.07 11.22
N THR A 66 1.42 -2.48 11.19
CA THR A 66 0.51 -2.24 10.06
C THR A 66 -0.81 -1.63 10.50
N VAL A 67 -1.38 -0.77 9.65
CA VAL A 67 -2.74 -0.22 9.83
C VAL A 67 -3.57 -0.37 8.55
N ALA A 68 -4.88 -0.59 8.71
CA ALA A 68 -5.82 -0.68 7.61
C ALA A 68 -6.53 0.65 7.35
N LEU A 69 -6.92 0.89 6.10
CA LEU A 69 -7.73 2.02 5.67
C LEU A 69 -8.72 1.55 4.59
N HIS A 70 -9.97 1.31 4.99
CA HIS A 70 -11.01 0.84 4.08
C HIS A 70 -12.36 1.53 4.33
N SER A 71 -13.30 1.44 3.38
CA SER A 71 -14.59 2.17 3.44
C SER A 71 -15.51 1.74 4.59
N MET A 72 -15.36 0.53 5.11
CA MET A 72 -16.14 0.03 6.27
C MET A 72 -15.68 0.60 7.63
N MET A 73 -14.58 1.35 7.68
CA MET A 73 -14.13 2.05 8.90
C MET A 73 -14.91 3.35 9.08
N LYS A 74 -15.16 3.72 10.34
CA LYS A 74 -15.70 5.04 10.65
C LYS A 74 -14.71 6.13 10.24
N GLN A 75 -15.21 7.28 9.81
CA GLN A 75 -14.36 8.41 9.39
C GLN A 75 -13.25 8.75 10.41
N LYS A 76 -13.60 8.79 11.71
CA LYS A 76 -12.66 9.06 12.80
C LYS A 76 -11.53 8.02 12.86
N GLU A 77 -11.84 6.75 12.64
CA GLU A 77 -10.86 5.66 12.62
C GLU A 77 -9.93 5.79 11.41
N ARG A 78 -10.47 6.19 10.25
CA ARG A 78 -9.66 6.46 9.04
C ARG A 78 -8.64 7.57 9.27
N PHE A 79 -9.06 8.68 9.86
CA PHE A 79 -8.15 9.78 10.23
C PHE A 79 -7.10 9.34 11.24
N ALA A 80 -7.50 8.59 12.28
CA ALA A 80 -6.57 8.09 13.29
C ALA A 80 -5.55 7.09 12.70
N ALA A 81 -5.99 6.21 11.80
CA ALA A 81 -5.11 5.27 11.09
C ALA A 81 -4.08 6.01 10.25
N LEU A 82 -4.53 7.00 9.47
CA LEU A 82 -3.67 7.81 8.63
C LEU A 82 -2.68 8.65 9.44
N ALA A 83 -3.11 9.22 10.57
CA ALA A 83 -2.24 9.98 11.46
C ALA A 83 -1.11 9.11 12.02
N LYS A 84 -1.41 7.89 12.46
CA LYS A 84 -0.39 6.94 12.96
C LYS A 84 0.56 6.47 11.86
N PHE A 85 0.09 6.36 10.62
CA PHE A 85 0.95 6.08 9.48
C PHE A 85 1.88 7.26 9.17
N LYS A 86 1.34 8.48 9.12
CA LYS A 86 2.10 9.72 8.88
C LYS A 86 3.16 9.99 9.97
N SER A 87 2.92 9.55 11.20
CA SER A 87 3.88 9.67 12.31
C SER A 87 4.88 8.51 12.39
N SER A 88 4.95 7.65 11.37
CA SER A 88 5.81 6.46 11.32
C SER A 88 5.62 5.43 12.45
N ILE A 89 4.53 5.53 13.23
CA ILE A 89 4.16 4.51 14.25
C ILE A 89 3.82 3.20 13.55
N TYR A 90 3.14 3.30 12.41
CA TYR A 90 2.96 2.19 11.48
C TYR A 90 3.70 2.52 10.19
N ARG A 91 4.54 1.60 9.75
CA ARG A 91 5.30 1.74 8.49
C ARG A 91 4.59 1.09 7.31
N ILE A 92 3.49 0.36 7.55
CA ILE A 92 2.67 -0.25 6.51
C ILE A 92 1.22 0.25 6.61
N LEU A 93 0.72 0.79 5.50
CA LEU A 93 -0.69 1.15 5.31
C LEU A 93 -1.31 0.20 4.28
N ILE A 94 -2.32 -0.57 4.67
CA ILE A 94 -3.12 -1.37 3.72
C ILE A 94 -4.39 -0.61 3.40
N ALA A 95 -4.71 -0.45 2.12
CA ALA A 95 -5.86 0.35 1.69
C ALA A 95 -6.65 -0.27 0.54
N THR A 96 -7.92 0.16 0.42
CA THR A 96 -8.71 0.05 -0.82
C THR A 96 -8.77 1.41 -1.52
N ASP A 97 -8.97 1.43 -2.84
CA ASP A 97 -8.99 2.68 -3.63
C ASP A 97 -10.11 3.65 -3.21
N VAL A 98 -11.24 3.12 -2.74
CA VAL A 98 -12.37 3.95 -2.29
C VAL A 98 -12.03 4.68 -0.99
N ALA A 99 -11.18 4.09 -0.16
CA ALA A 99 -10.91 4.59 1.17
C ALA A 99 -9.96 5.79 1.21
N SER A 100 -9.21 6.03 0.13
CA SER A 100 -8.32 7.18 -0.01
C SER A 100 -9.05 8.46 -0.47
N ARG A 101 -10.31 8.38 -0.89
CA ARG A 101 -11.06 9.57 -1.36
C ARG A 101 -11.27 10.56 -0.21
N GLY A 102 -10.87 11.81 -0.43
CA GLY A 102 -10.97 12.88 0.57
C GLY A 102 -9.96 12.75 1.72
N LEU A 103 -8.97 11.87 1.61
CA LEU A 103 -7.87 11.75 2.55
C LEU A 103 -6.55 12.04 1.85
N ASP A 104 -5.72 12.84 2.52
CA ASP A 104 -4.37 13.14 2.06
C ASP A 104 -3.42 11.98 2.42
N ILE A 105 -3.34 10.99 1.53
CA ILE A 105 -2.46 9.83 1.67
C ILE A 105 -1.02 10.26 1.30
N PRO A 106 -0.05 10.13 2.23
CA PRO A 106 1.32 10.59 2.01
C PRO A 106 2.01 9.79 0.92
N THR A 107 3.14 10.33 0.44
CA THR A 107 4.07 9.58 -0.40
C THR A 107 4.81 8.52 0.42
N VAL A 108 5.22 7.45 -0.24
CA VAL A 108 5.92 6.32 0.37
C VAL A 108 7.05 5.83 -0.51
N GLN A 109 8.01 5.10 0.08
CA GLN A 109 9.08 4.46 -0.68
C GLN A 109 8.51 3.42 -1.65
N VAL A 110 7.62 2.54 -1.18
CA VAL A 110 7.12 1.42 -1.98
C VAL A 110 5.60 1.35 -2.01
N VAL A 111 5.06 1.15 -3.20
CA VAL A 111 3.65 0.79 -3.42
C VAL A 111 3.57 -0.66 -3.87
N ILE A 112 2.84 -1.48 -3.11
CA ILE A 112 2.58 -2.88 -3.45
C ILE A 112 1.12 -3.02 -3.90
N ASN A 113 0.92 -3.47 -5.13
CA ASN A 113 -0.40 -3.89 -5.61
C ASN A 113 -0.62 -5.38 -5.27
N HIS A 114 -1.17 -5.68 -4.09
CA HIS A 114 -1.52 -7.06 -3.73
C HIS A 114 -2.56 -7.67 -4.69
N ASN A 115 -3.40 -6.80 -5.25
CA ASN A 115 -4.25 -7.13 -6.39
C ASN A 115 -4.02 -6.07 -7.47
N THR A 116 -3.71 -6.51 -8.68
CA THR A 116 -3.62 -5.64 -9.86
C THR A 116 -4.95 -4.91 -10.06
N PRO A 117 -4.95 -3.58 -10.23
CA PRO A 117 -6.18 -2.83 -10.47
C PRO A 117 -6.75 -3.16 -11.85
N GLY A 118 -8.08 -3.21 -11.95
CA GLY A 118 -8.77 -3.51 -13.22
C GLY A 118 -8.74 -2.38 -14.26
N LEU A 119 -8.28 -1.17 -13.89
CA LEU A 119 -8.21 -0.01 -14.78
C LEU A 119 -6.83 0.66 -14.71
N PRO A 120 -6.20 1.02 -15.85
CA PRO A 120 -4.91 1.71 -15.88
C PRO A 120 -4.89 3.01 -15.06
N LYS A 121 -5.97 3.79 -15.09
CA LYS A 121 -6.08 5.03 -14.31
C LYS A 121 -5.91 4.79 -12.81
N ILE A 122 -6.47 3.68 -12.29
CA ILE A 122 -6.34 3.31 -10.88
C ILE A 122 -4.88 2.94 -10.58
N TYR A 123 -4.23 2.18 -11.46
CA TYR A 123 -2.80 1.88 -11.32
C TYR A 123 -1.98 3.17 -11.15
N ILE A 124 -2.17 4.15 -12.03
CA ILE A 124 -1.46 5.44 -11.96
C ILE A 124 -1.74 6.18 -10.66
N HIS A 125 -2.98 6.22 -10.19
CA HIS A 125 -3.30 6.85 -8.90
C HIS A 125 -2.59 6.17 -7.72
N ARG A 126 -2.51 4.83 -7.74
CA ARG A 126 -1.83 4.05 -6.71
C ARG A 126 -0.33 4.28 -6.73
N VAL A 127 0.31 4.07 -7.87
CA VAL A 127 1.77 4.22 -7.97
C VAL A 127 2.20 5.68 -7.88
N GLY A 128 1.34 6.65 -8.16
CA GLY A 128 1.60 8.06 -7.86
C GLY A 128 1.65 8.38 -6.35
N ARG A 129 1.49 7.38 -5.47
CA ARG A 129 1.85 7.48 -4.04
C ARG A 129 3.32 7.17 -3.78
N THR A 130 4.05 6.68 -4.78
CA THR A 130 5.51 6.64 -4.78
C THR A 130 6.00 7.61 -5.85
N ALA A 131 6.71 8.63 -5.41
CA ALA A 131 7.39 9.62 -6.23
C ALA A 131 8.14 10.51 -5.25
N ARG A 132 9.43 10.26 -5.06
CA ARG A 132 10.31 11.33 -4.60
C ARG A 132 10.35 12.32 -5.75
N ALA A 133 9.77 13.50 -5.57
CA ALA A 133 10.06 14.62 -6.44
C ALA A 133 11.56 14.92 -6.29
N GLY A 134 12.39 14.37 -7.18
CA GLY A 134 13.84 14.60 -7.19
C GLY A 134 14.75 13.37 -7.23
N GLU A 135 14.23 12.14 -7.31
CA GLU A 135 15.03 10.93 -7.60
C GLU A 135 14.36 10.06 -8.66
#